data_AF-A0AAU2E571-F1
#
_entry.id   AF-A0AAU2E571-F1
#
_cell.length_a   1.000
_cell.length_b   1.000
_cell.length_c   1.000
_cell.angle_alpha   90.00
_cell.angle_beta   90.00
_cell.angle_gamma   90.00
#
_symmetry.space_group_name_H-M   'P 1'
#
loop_
_entity.id
_entity.type
_entity.pdbx_description
1 polymer ?
#
loop_
_entity_poly.entity_id
_entity_poly.type
_entity_poly.pdbx_seq_one_letter_code
_entity_poly.pdbx_strand_id
1 'polypeptide(L)'
;MDQNGVLCAVCGIGHMRNGRPPRGFTVGADFRAVPRNLLVPAYQPTRVGSMGTPSGFNYFANVVGGAYQQFVQQHTSYVGKFTNILVPSSEQFAWLTPYTGNKHNRTHFTQLALARVAQAKFADNRGRLPRLIEPFLGSGQIFLNSACWGTAFTDGVPLFGSVVAGDLNHYVIGSYWTMRRMGDRFVTEYLKLAKVWDTQLLGNFAQLLADLQTGRQALLNAGNDPATAMLTCLKYIWLVNRCVHGTKLNSTGAVVATCKDRTADELTALRTQEQTRLAAVRDKVQEVAIDFECRDFRRTCELADRTDIVFMDCPFPVFNNGLVAGNHLAPETVGSATANTYGTGDDGAEFQKVIVDVARELVEEGVTVLLCNFANPGLVHAYQRLVGNNVTAGNLKYHTFTYRSPATTSEAYQLTVLPGAGNPTVTASPQRILADWRRHGGDDVAAGEFFASRETELSDSEREYHAPHDAAEERRQNEDSDFDDF
;
A
#
# COMPACT_ATOMS: atom_id res chain seq x y z
N MET A 1 36.82 8.53 15.06
CA MET A 1 36.42 7.14 14.86
C MET A 1 35.36 6.84 15.90
N ASP A 2 34.48 5.87 15.69
CA ASP A 2 33.60 5.41 16.77
C ASP A 2 34.36 4.51 17.77
N GLN A 3 33.67 4.03 18.79
CA GLN A 3 34.21 3.15 19.84
C GLN A 3 34.72 1.78 19.33
N ASN A 4 34.53 1.50 18.04
CA ASN A 4 35.01 0.29 17.36
C ASN A 4 36.09 0.60 16.31
N GLY A 5 36.61 1.85 16.26
CA GLY A 5 37.71 2.23 15.39
C GLY A 5 37.32 2.57 13.94
N VAL A 6 36.03 2.70 13.62
CA VAL A 6 35.57 2.96 12.24
C VAL A 6 35.54 4.47 11.94
N LEU A 7 36.02 4.86 10.76
CA LEU A 7 36.01 6.26 10.28
C LEU A 7 34.64 6.65 9.72
N CYS A 8 34.18 7.88 10.02
CA CYS A 8 32.93 8.42 9.51
C CYS A 8 32.95 8.50 7.97
N ALA A 9 32.00 7.84 7.31
CA ALA A 9 31.92 7.76 5.84
C ALA A 9 31.69 9.11 5.14
N VAL A 10 31.28 10.15 5.87
CA VAL A 10 31.00 11.49 5.32
C VAL A 10 32.19 12.43 5.40
N CYS A 11 33.06 12.32 6.43
CA CYS A 11 34.15 13.29 6.64
C CYS A 11 35.55 12.67 6.79
N GLY A 12 35.69 11.34 6.86
CA GLY A 12 36.98 10.63 6.88
C GLY A 12 37.88 10.89 8.09
N ILE A 13 37.51 11.79 9.00
CA ILE A 13 38.30 12.21 10.16
C ILE A 13 37.29 12.41 11.29
N GLY A 14 37.27 11.51 12.27
CA GLY A 14 36.18 11.43 13.24
C GLY A 14 36.10 12.57 14.24
N HIS A 15 35.55 13.70 13.79
CA HIS A 15 35.02 14.80 14.59
C HIS A 15 33.76 15.32 13.89
N MET A 16 32.64 15.42 14.62
CA MET A 16 31.54 16.29 14.19
C MET A 16 32.13 17.70 14.09
N ARG A 17 32.24 18.25 12.87
CA ARG A 17 32.77 19.59 12.68
C ARG A 17 31.89 20.59 13.45
N ASN A 18 32.51 21.29 14.40
CA ASN A 18 32.06 22.61 14.84
C ASN A 18 32.18 23.57 13.64
N GLY A 19 31.18 23.54 12.77
CA GLY A 19 31.05 24.41 11.61
C GLY A 19 29.61 24.36 11.15
N ARG A 20 28.91 25.49 11.24
CA ARG A 20 27.48 25.60 10.93
C ARG A 20 27.29 25.40 9.42
N PRO A 21 26.72 24.27 8.94
CA PRO A 21 26.51 24.10 7.52
C PRO A 21 25.47 25.13 7.00
N PRO A 22 25.59 25.61 5.75
CA PRO A 22 24.69 26.60 5.17
C PRO A 22 23.27 26.06 4.90
N ARG A 23 23.11 24.73 4.82
CA ARG A 23 21.87 23.96 4.69
C ARG A 23 22.03 22.61 5.42
N GLY A 24 20.95 21.99 5.89
CA GLY A 24 20.98 20.69 6.58
C GLY A 24 20.52 20.77 8.04
N PHE A 25 21.08 19.91 8.90
CA PHE A 25 20.69 19.77 10.30
C PHE A 25 21.71 20.41 11.24
N THR A 26 21.23 20.96 12.34
CA THR A 26 22.03 21.21 13.54
C THR A 26 21.48 20.39 14.68
N VAL A 27 22.35 19.80 15.51
CA VAL A 27 21.93 19.15 16.75
C VAL A 27 21.74 20.25 17.80
N GLY A 28 20.51 20.39 18.31
CA GLY A 28 20.16 21.30 19.40
C GLY A 28 20.83 20.90 20.72
N ALA A 29 20.80 21.80 21.71
CA ALA A 29 21.36 21.55 23.05
C ALA A 29 20.68 20.36 23.78
N ASP A 30 19.51 19.94 23.30
CA ASP A 30 18.71 18.81 23.76
C ASP A 30 18.84 17.56 22.86
N PHE A 31 19.86 17.51 21.98
CA PHE A 31 20.11 16.45 21.00
C PHE A 31 19.04 16.28 19.91
N ARG A 32 18.11 17.23 19.77
CA ARG A 32 17.12 17.19 18.69
C ARG A 32 17.70 17.80 17.41
N ALA A 33 17.38 17.20 16.27
CA ALA A 33 17.74 17.77 14.97
C ALA A 33 16.87 19.01 14.70
N VAL A 34 17.50 20.17 14.50
CA VAL A 34 16.85 21.43 14.14
C VAL A 34 17.17 21.74 12.68
N PRO A 35 16.17 21.85 11.79
CA PRO A 35 16.38 22.14 10.37
C PRO A 35 16.83 23.58 10.12
N ARG A 36 17.67 23.82 9.09
CA ARG A 36 18.11 25.17 8.69
C ARG A 36 17.99 25.42 7.19
N ASN A 37 17.35 26.54 6.81
CA ASN A 37 17.20 27.07 5.44
C ASN A 37 16.59 26.07 4.42
N LEU A 38 15.29 25.77 4.54
CA LEU A 38 14.64 24.80 3.66
C LEU A 38 13.63 25.44 2.69
N LEU A 39 13.78 25.08 1.41
CA LEU A 39 12.83 25.29 0.32
C LEU A 39 12.03 23.99 0.14
N VAL A 40 10.85 23.87 0.75
CA VAL A 40 9.93 22.74 0.47
C VAL A 40 8.48 23.25 0.53
N PRO A 41 7.59 22.83 -0.39
CA PRO A 41 6.17 23.13 -0.29
C PRO A 41 5.61 22.54 1.01
N ALA A 42 4.73 23.27 1.70
CA ALA A 42 4.04 22.72 2.85
C ALA A 42 3.23 21.50 2.39
N TYR A 43 3.52 20.31 2.94
CA TYR A 43 2.65 19.15 2.75
C TYR A 43 1.25 19.51 3.22
N GLN A 44 0.27 19.41 2.32
CA GLN A 44 -1.13 19.69 2.61
C GLN A 44 -1.98 18.60 1.99
N PRO A 45 -2.69 17.78 2.79
CA PRO A 45 -3.59 16.77 2.26
C PRO A 45 -4.58 17.38 1.28
N THR A 46 -4.84 16.66 0.19
CA THR A 46 -5.78 17.12 -0.84
C THR A 46 -7.13 16.49 -0.60
N ARG A 47 -8.18 17.32 -0.55
CA ARG A 47 -9.56 16.84 -0.39
C ARG A 47 -10.20 16.61 -1.76
N VAL A 48 -10.84 15.45 -1.93
CA VAL A 48 -11.61 15.08 -3.12
C VAL A 48 -13.00 14.58 -2.74
N GLY A 49 -14.02 15.09 -3.43
CA GLY A 49 -15.40 14.66 -3.27
C GLY A 49 -16.04 14.88 -1.89
N SER A 50 -17.33 14.53 -1.80
CA SER A 50 -18.07 14.38 -0.55
C SER A 50 -18.13 12.92 -0.15
N MET A 51 -18.39 12.64 1.13
CA MET A 51 -18.63 11.30 1.61
C MET A 51 -20.09 11.20 2.04
N GLY A 52 -20.75 10.12 1.61
CA GLY A 52 -22.10 9.81 2.10
C GLY A 52 -22.12 9.60 3.61
N THR A 53 -23.29 9.72 4.23
CA THR A 53 -23.43 9.35 5.64
C THR A 53 -23.21 7.84 5.79
N PRO A 54 -22.68 7.38 6.93
CA PRO A 54 -22.23 6.01 7.06
C PRO A 54 -23.38 5.01 7.10
N SER A 55 -24.49 5.43 7.69
CA SER A 55 -25.78 4.72 7.63
C SER A 55 -26.29 4.50 6.21
N GLY A 56 -25.76 5.23 5.22
CA GLY A 56 -26.07 5.07 3.79
C GLY A 56 -25.14 4.12 3.03
N PHE A 57 -24.19 3.44 3.69
CA PHE A 57 -23.35 2.43 3.03
C PHE A 57 -24.01 1.05 3.05
N ASN A 58 -24.02 0.37 1.90
CA ASN A 58 -24.72 -0.89 1.70
C ASN A 58 -24.27 -2.00 2.69
N TYR A 59 -23.02 -1.99 3.15
CA TYR A 59 -22.55 -2.97 4.14
C TYR A 59 -23.05 -2.75 5.57
N PHE A 60 -23.63 -1.58 5.86
CA PHE A 60 -24.37 -1.29 7.08
C PHE A 60 -25.90 -1.39 6.89
N ALA A 61 -26.37 -1.64 5.67
CA ALA A 61 -27.79 -1.83 5.41
C ALA A 61 -28.31 -3.16 5.98
N ASN A 62 -29.61 -3.19 6.30
CA ASN A 62 -30.33 -4.34 6.85
C ASN A 62 -29.91 -4.74 8.28
N VAL A 63 -30.63 -5.72 8.87
CA VAL A 63 -30.46 -6.14 10.27
C VAL A 63 -29.03 -6.59 10.59
N VAL A 64 -28.39 -7.33 9.67
CA VAL A 64 -26.99 -7.77 9.80
C VAL A 64 -26.04 -6.55 9.77
N GLY A 65 -26.31 -5.58 8.91
CA GLY A 65 -25.52 -4.35 8.81
C GLY A 65 -25.58 -3.50 10.09
N GLY A 66 -26.74 -3.42 10.77
CA GLY A 66 -26.86 -2.77 12.07
C GLY A 66 -26.02 -3.45 13.16
N ALA A 67 -26.01 -4.78 13.19
CA ALA A 67 -25.17 -5.53 14.12
C ALA A 67 -23.67 -5.38 13.81
N TYR A 68 -23.31 -5.35 12.51
CA TYR A 68 -21.95 -5.09 12.06
C TYR A 68 -21.50 -3.65 12.36
N GLN A 69 -22.38 -2.66 12.27
CA GLN A 69 -22.08 -1.29 12.69
C GLN A 69 -21.72 -1.24 14.19
N GLN A 70 -22.50 -1.91 15.03
CA GLN A 70 -22.18 -2.02 16.47
C GLN A 70 -20.85 -2.72 16.70
N PHE A 71 -20.55 -3.78 15.94
CA PHE A 71 -19.27 -4.45 15.98
C PHE A 71 -18.10 -3.50 15.66
N VAL A 72 -18.19 -2.76 14.55
CA VAL A 72 -17.16 -1.78 14.15
C VAL A 72 -16.96 -0.71 15.23
N GLN A 73 -18.03 -0.22 15.85
CA GLN A 73 -17.97 0.76 16.95
C GLN A 73 -17.26 0.23 18.20
N GLN A 74 -17.47 -1.05 18.52
CA GLN A 74 -16.91 -1.69 19.71
C GLN A 74 -15.45 -2.12 19.50
N HIS A 75 -15.11 -2.56 18.29
CA HIS A 75 -13.83 -3.21 18.01
C HIS A 75 -12.85 -2.38 17.19
N THR A 76 -13.26 -1.27 16.58
CA THR A 76 -12.36 -0.51 15.71
C THR A 76 -12.54 1.00 15.84
N SER A 77 -11.61 1.73 15.27
CA SER A 77 -11.67 3.18 15.11
C SER A 77 -12.01 3.51 13.66
N TYR A 78 -13.28 3.78 13.38
CA TYR A 78 -13.70 4.06 12.01
C TYR A 78 -13.17 5.43 11.52
N VAL A 79 -12.52 5.47 10.35
CA VAL A 79 -11.99 6.67 9.71
C VAL A 79 -12.72 6.94 8.40
N GLY A 80 -13.74 7.79 8.46
CA GLY A 80 -14.64 8.05 7.35
C GLY A 80 -14.00 8.76 6.23
N LYS A 81 -13.45 9.96 6.44
CA LYS A 81 -12.94 10.76 5.33
C LYS A 81 -11.71 10.14 4.62
N PHE A 82 -11.31 8.93 4.98
CA PHE A 82 -10.17 8.16 4.48
C PHE A 82 -9.98 8.23 2.96
N THR A 83 -11.01 7.94 2.17
CA THR A 83 -10.92 7.94 0.70
C THR A 83 -10.92 9.34 0.09
N ASN A 84 -11.39 10.33 0.84
CA ASN A 84 -11.59 11.70 0.38
C ASN A 84 -10.42 12.61 0.73
N ILE A 85 -9.49 12.15 1.57
CA ILE A 85 -8.29 12.90 1.94
C ILE A 85 -7.08 12.11 1.42
N LEU A 86 -6.47 12.62 0.36
CA LEU A 86 -5.37 11.99 -0.35
C LEU A 86 -4.05 12.70 -0.02
N VAL A 87 -2.93 11.99 -0.24
CA VAL A 87 -1.64 12.65 -0.30
C VAL A 87 -1.57 13.61 -1.50
N PRO A 88 -0.76 14.69 -1.44
CA PRO A 88 -0.51 15.55 -2.59
C PRO A 88 0.00 14.73 -3.77
N SER A 89 -0.49 15.05 -4.98
CA SER A 89 -0.07 14.37 -6.22
C SER A 89 -0.19 12.85 -6.16
N SER A 90 -1.24 12.32 -5.53
CA SER A 90 -1.47 10.88 -5.29
C SER A 90 -1.41 9.95 -6.52
N GLU A 91 -1.53 10.50 -7.73
CA GLU A 91 -1.44 9.76 -9.00
C GLU A 91 -0.03 9.78 -9.63
N GLN A 92 0.94 10.46 -9.00
CA GLN A 92 2.30 10.60 -9.57
C GLN A 92 3.03 9.26 -9.70
N PHE A 93 2.67 8.27 -8.87
CA PHE A 93 3.26 6.94 -8.85
C PHE A 93 2.36 5.87 -9.49
N ALA A 94 1.33 6.25 -10.25
CA ALA A 94 0.42 5.32 -10.93
C ALA A 94 1.03 4.76 -12.25
N TRP A 95 2.23 4.18 -12.19
CA TRP A 95 3.04 3.82 -13.36
C TRP A 95 2.56 2.59 -14.15
N LEU A 96 1.74 1.74 -13.52
CA LEU A 96 1.02 0.62 -14.14
C LEU A 96 -0.49 0.95 -14.12
N THR A 97 -1.04 1.67 -15.10
CA THR A 97 -2.48 2.00 -15.13
C THR A 97 -3.19 1.16 -16.19
N PRO A 98 -4.20 0.34 -15.85
CA PRO A 98 -5.11 0.53 -14.71
C PRO A 98 -4.74 -0.23 -13.43
N TYR A 99 -3.66 -1.03 -13.42
CA TYR A 99 -3.17 -1.76 -12.23
C TYR A 99 -2.45 -0.85 -11.22
N THR A 100 -3.14 0.12 -10.61
CA THR A 100 -2.49 1.10 -9.72
C THR A 100 -2.19 0.57 -8.32
N GLY A 101 -2.35 -0.74 -8.08
CA GLY A 101 -2.35 -1.33 -6.75
C GLY A 101 -3.58 -0.89 -5.93
N ASN A 102 -3.57 -1.19 -4.64
CA ASN A 102 -4.68 -0.82 -3.78
C ASN A 102 -4.79 0.71 -3.61
N LYS A 103 -5.91 1.28 -4.05
CA LYS A 103 -6.16 2.75 -4.00
C LYS A 103 -6.03 3.33 -2.60
N HIS A 104 -6.25 2.55 -1.55
CA HIS A 104 -6.12 3.03 -0.18
C HIS A 104 -4.67 3.40 0.19
N ASN A 105 -3.67 2.83 -0.48
CA ASN A 105 -2.24 3.10 -0.23
C ASN A 105 -1.83 4.55 -0.52
N ARG A 106 -2.62 5.30 -1.31
CA ARG A 106 -2.39 6.72 -1.61
C ARG A 106 -3.20 7.69 -0.74
N THR A 107 -3.91 7.18 0.26
CA THR A 107 -4.69 8.02 1.18
C THR A 107 -3.79 8.70 2.18
N HIS A 108 -4.18 9.89 2.63
CA HIS A 108 -3.47 10.61 3.68
C HIS A 108 -3.40 9.77 4.96
N PHE A 109 -4.48 9.10 5.34
CA PHE A 109 -4.53 8.32 6.57
C PHE A 109 -3.54 7.14 6.56
N THR A 110 -3.48 6.36 5.48
CA THR A 110 -2.54 5.22 5.39
C THR A 110 -1.10 5.70 5.51
N GLN A 111 -0.76 6.77 4.79
CA GLN A 111 0.58 7.34 4.83
C GLN A 111 0.88 8.00 6.19
N LEU A 112 -0.12 8.57 6.86
CA LEU A 112 0.01 9.18 8.20
C LEU A 112 0.28 8.10 9.24
N ALA A 113 -0.47 7.00 9.20
CA ALA A 113 -0.28 5.86 10.07
C ALA A 113 1.14 5.29 9.91
N LEU A 114 1.56 5.05 8.66
CA LEU A 114 2.92 4.59 8.37
C LEU A 114 3.99 5.55 8.90
N ALA A 115 3.84 6.86 8.65
CA ALA A 115 4.83 7.85 9.06
C ALA A 115 4.92 7.98 10.60
N ARG A 116 3.79 7.95 11.31
CA ARG A 116 3.78 7.99 12.78
C ARG A 116 4.34 6.71 13.40
N VAL A 117 4.07 5.55 12.80
CA VAL A 117 4.68 4.29 13.23
C VAL A 117 6.19 4.31 12.97
N ALA A 118 6.64 4.82 11.83
CA ALA A 118 8.07 4.97 11.53
C ALA A 118 8.80 5.90 12.52
N GLN A 119 8.19 7.04 12.86
CA GLN A 119 8.72 7.94 13.89
C GLN A 119 8.77 7.29 15.28
N ALA A 120 7.71 6.58 15.65
CA ALA A 120 7.66 5.85 16.92
C ALA A 120 8.72 4.74 16.97
N LYS A 121 8.89 4.01 15.86
CA LYS A 121 9.90 2.96 15.73
C LYS A 121 11.30 3.51 15.77
N PHE A 122 11.57 4.65 15.14
CA PHE A 122 12.86 5.35 15.25
C PHE A 122 13.22 5.67 16.70
N ALA A 123 12.24 6.10 17.51
CA ALA A 123 12.44 6.34 18.94
C ALA A 123 12.73 5.04 19.72
N ASP A 124 11.94 3.98 19.49
CA ASP A 124 12.17 2.65 20.09
C ASP A 124 13.53 2.06 19.67
N ASN A 125 13.97 2.35 18.45
CA ASN A 125 15.28 1.99 17.90
C ASN A 125 16.43 2.89 18.37
N ARG A 126 16.19 3.80 19.32
CA ARG A 126 17.20 4.73 19.87
C ARG A 126 17.87 5.61 18.79
N GLY A 127 17.09 6.06 17.81
CA GLY A 127 17.56 6.94 16.76
C GLY A 127 18.15 6.25 15.54
N ARG A 128 17.96 4.92 15.39
CA ARG A 128 18.24 4.21 14.14
C ARG A 128 16.99 4.16 13.26
N LEU A 129 17.14 4.57 12.00
CA LEU A 129 16.08 4.49 11.00
C LEU A 129 15.63 3.04 10.79
N PRO A 130 14.32 2.75 10.84
CA PRO A 130 13.82 1.43 10.48
C PRO A 130 13.99 1.18 8.98
N ARG A 131 14.06 -0.09 8.57
CA ARG A 131 13.78 -0.46 7.17
C ARG A 131 12.28 -0.67 7.01
N LEU A 132 11.77 -0.39 5.81
CA LEU A 132 10.42 -0.79 5.42
C LEU A 132 10.50 -2.14 4.70
N ILE A 133 9.76 -3.13 5.18
CA ILE A 133 9.65 -4.45 4.57
C ILE A 133 8.26 -4.57 3.95
N GLU A 134 8.18 -4.71 2.63
CA GLU A 134 6.92 -4.88 1.88
C GLU A 134 6.87 -6.28 1.22
N PRO A 135 6.29 -7.29 1.89
CA PRO A 135 6.23 -8.65 1.37
C PRO A 135 5.18 -8.83 0.25
N PHE A 136 4.37 -7.81 -0.02
CA PHE A 136 3.39 -7.71 -1.10
C PHE A 136 3.55 -6.37 -1.81
N LEU A 137 4.64 -6.19 -2.57
CA LEU A 137 5.00 -4.88 -3.13
C LEU A 137 3.93 -4.31 -4.09
N GLY A 138 3.37 -5.14 -4.96
CA GLY A 138 2.49 -4.70 -6.04
C GLY A 138 3.13 -3.57 -6.86
N SER A 139 2.39 -2.51 -7.16
CA SER A 139 2.93 -1.33 -7.86
C SER A 139 3.77 -0.40 -6.97
N GLY A 140 4.04 -0.78 -5.71
CA GLY A 140 4.90 -0.07 -4.75
C GLY A 140 4.26 1.18 -4.13
N GLN A 141 2.93 1.28 -4.10
CA GLN A 141 2.26 2.52 -3.66
C GLN A 141 2.57 2.89 -2.21
N ILE A 142 2.84 1.93 -1.32
CA ILE A 142 3.16 2.24 0.08
C ILE A 142 4.51 2.95 0.18
N PHE A 143 5.60 2.30 -0.25
CA PHE A 143 6.93 2.91 -0.31
C PHE A 143 6.93 4.22 -1.09
N LEU A 144 6.39 4.22 -2.31
CA LEU A 144 6.49 5.38 -3.20
C LEU A 144 5.78 6.61 -2.59
N ASN A 145 4.55 6.43 -2.09
CA ASN A 145 3.80 7.55 -1.49
C ASN A 145 4.34 7.94 -0.10
N SER A 146 5.12 7.10 0.58
CA SER A 146 5.78 7.51 1.84
C SER A 146 6.75 8.68 1.66
N ALA A 147 7.20 8.95 0.44
CA ALA A 147 8.01 10.12 0.12
C ALA A 147 7.21 11.44 0.06
N CYS A 148 5.88 11.42 0.24
CA CYS A 148 5.07 12.64 0.24
C CYS A 148 5.38 13.55 1.44
N TRP A 149 5.90 12.97 2.53
CA TRP A 149 6.15 13.70 3.76
C TRP A 149 7.34 14.65 3.60
N GLY A 150 7.06 15.94 3.78
CA GLY A 150 8.09 16.96 3.82
C GLY A 150 8.87 16.94 5.14
N THR A 151 10.01 17.62 5.13
CA THR A 151 10.88 17.80 6.30
C THR A 151 10.19 18.43 7.50
N ALA A 152 9.17 19.28 7.30
CA ALA A 152 8.40 19.84 8.42
C ALA A 152 7.55 18.80 9.17
N PHE A 153 7.12 17.73 8.49
CA PHE A 153 6.36 16.65 9.13
C PHE A 153 7.29 15.65 9.83
N THR A 154 8.47 15.43 9.25
CA THR A 154 9.43 14.44 9.75
C THR A 154 10.56 15.04 10.59
N ASP A 155 10.49 16.33 10.92
CA ASP A 155 11.61 17.12 11.48
C ASP A 155 12.91 16.96 10.65
N GLY A 156 12.73 16.71 9.35
CA GLY A 156 13.73 16.44 8.32
C GLY A 156 14.37 15.06 8.37
N VAL A 157 13.96 14.18 9.28
CA VAL A 157 14.43 12.80 9.33
C VAL A 157 13.72 11.98 8.24
N PRO A 158 14.42 11.18 7.40
CA PRO A 158 13.76 10.23 6.51
C PRO A 158 12.90 9.23 7.30
N LEU A 159 11.81 8.72 6.73
CA LEU A 159 11.02 7.70 7.42
C LEU A 159 11.76 6.37 7.53
N PHE A 160 12.51 6.00 6.49
CA PHE A 160 13.17 4.70 6.38
C PHE A 160 14.62 4.86 5.93
N GLY A 161 15.48 3.95 6.40
CA GLY A 161 16.87 3.87 5.97
C GLY A 161 17.04 3.11 4.63
N SER A 162 16.15 2.16 4.37
CA SER A 162 16.10 1.36 3.14
C SER A 162 14.73 0.69 3.01
N VAL A 163 14.47 0.10 1.84
CA VAL A 163 13.26 -0.70 1.58
C VAL A 163 13.66 -2.09 1.11
N VAL A 164 13.07 -3.11 1.71
CA VAL A 164 13.18 -4.51 1.29
C VAL A 164 11.79 -4.93 0.83
N ALA A 165 11.67 -5.52 -0.35
CA ALA A 165 10.35 -5.90 -0.85
C ALA A 165 10.36 -7.20 -1.65
N GLY A 166 9.23 -7.89 -1.58
CA GLY A 166 8.98 -9.14 -2.27
C GLY A 166 7.65 -9.07 -3.02
N ASP A 167 7.61 -9.74 -4.17
CA ASP A 167 6.38 -10.01 -4.91
C ASP A 167 6.54 -11.28 -5.76
N LEU A 168 5.46 -12.01 -6.01
CA LEU A 168 5.49 -13.16 -6.93
C LEU A 168 5.39 -12.73 -8.41
N ASN A 169 5.01 -11.49 -8.67
CA ASN A 169 5.02 -10.92 -10.00
C ASN A 169 6.43 -10.51 -10.41
N HIS A 170 7.14 -11.46 -11.04
CA HIS A 170 8.49 -11.27 -11.57
C HIS A 170 8.61 -10.09 -12.54
N TYR A 171 7.56 -9.73 -13.29
CA TYR A 171 7.62 -8.55 -14.18
C TYR A 171 7.64 -7.23 -13.44
N VAL A 172 6.92 -7.14 -12.32
CA VAL A 172 6.93 -5.96 -11.44
C VAL A 172 8.34 -5.79 -10.85
N ILE A 173 8.89 -6.84 -10.24
CA ILE A 173 10.25 -6.80 -9.67
C ILE A 173 11.29 -6.51 -10.76
N GLY A 174 11.18 -7.17 -11.91
CA GLY A 174 12.07 -6.95 -13.06
C GLY A 174 11.99 -5.51 -13.59
N SER A 175 10.83 -4.87 -13.51
CA SER A 175 10.65 -3.47 -13.92
C SER A 175 11.41 -2.53 -12.98
N TYR A 176 11.35 -2.74 -11.66
CA TYR A 176 12.16 -1.97 -10.71
C TYR A 176 13.67 -2.17 -10.94
N TRP A 177 14.10 -3.41 -11.19
CA TRP A 177 15.49 -3.70 -11.56
C TRP A 177 15.89 -2.99 -12.86
N THR A 178 15.03 -2.98 -13.86
CA THR A 178 15.25 -2.31 -15.15
C THR A 178 15.36 -0.79 -14.99
N MET A 179 14.46 -0.17 -14.21
CA MET A 179 14.54 1.25 -13.86
C MET A 179 15.85 1.60 -13.17
N ARG A 180 16.30 0.72 -12.25
CA ARG A 180 17.57 0.91 -11.53
C ARG A 180 18.77 0.81 -12.47
N ARG A 181 18.78 -0.20 -13.34
CA ARG A 181 19.89 -0.48 -14.27
C ARG A 181 20.01 0.53 -15.40
N MET A 182 18.88 1.00 -15.95
CA MET A 182 18.87 1.95 -17.06
C MET A 182 19.04 3.41 -16.60
N GLY A 183 18.69 3.73 -15.35
CA GLY A 183 18.80 5.08 -14.80
C GLY A 183 18.09 6.13 -15.66
N ASP A 184 18.79 7.22 -15.98
CA ASP A 184 18.29 8.34 -16.80
C ASP A 184 17.80 7.95 -18.19
N ARG A 185 18.28 6.83 -18.72
CA ARG A 185 17.87 6.38 -20.05
C ARG A 185 16.52 5.68 -20.06
N PHE A 186 16.05 5.17 -18.92
CA PHE A 186 14.87 4.31 -18.82
C PHE A 186 13.65 4.90 -19.54
N VAL A 187 13.25 6.11 -19.16
CA VAL A 187 12.04 6.76 -19.67
C VAL A 187 12.16 7.05 -21.17
N THR A 188 13.32 7.54 -21.60
CA THR A 188 13.56 7.87 -23.01
C THR A 188 13.51 6.64 -23.90
N GLU A 189 14.13 5.53 -23.49
CA GLU A 189 14.10 4.28 -24.29
C GLU A 189 12.71 3.64 -24.27
N TYR A 190 12.02 3.64 -23.11
CA TYR A 190 10.63 3.18 -23.02
C TYR A 190 9.72 3.93 -24.01
N LEU A 191 9.76 5.27 -24.00
CA LEU A 191 8.87 6.09 -24.83
C LEU A 191 9.14 5.92 -26.34
N LYS A 192 10.40 5.68 -26.74
CA LYS A 192 10.73 5.35 -28.13
C LYS A 192 10.06 4.05 -28.56
N LEU A 193 10.18 3.00 -27.75
CA LEU A 193 9.56 1.70 -28.03
C LEU A 193 8.04 1.80 -28.01
N ALA A 194 7.47 2.45 -26.99
CA ALA A 194 6.04 2.66 -26.87
C ALA A 194 5.46 3.36 -28.11
N LYS A 195 6.12 4.39 -28.62
CA LYS A 195 5.72 5.08 -29.86
C LYS A 195 5.71 4.15 -31.08
N VAL A 196 6.68 3.24 -31.18
CA VAL A 196 6.73 2.25 -32.27
C VAL A 196 5.60 1.23 -32.12
N TRP A 197 5.42 0.67 -30.92
CA TRP A 197 4.39 -0.33 -30.66
C TRP A 197 2.97 0.22 -30.82
N ASP A 198 2.75 1.49 -30.52
CA ASP A 198 1.46 2.17 -30.69
C ASP A 198 1.04 2.34 -32.18
N THR A 199 1.95 2.17 -33.16
CA THR A 199 1.62 2.34 -34.61
C THR A 199 0.70 1.25 -35.18
N GLN A 200 0.77 0.04 -34.64
CA GLN A 200 -0.08 -1.09 -34.99
C GLN A 200 -0.58 -1.73 -33.69
N LEU A 201 -1.32 -0.95 -32.88
CA LEU A 201 -1.68 -1.28 -31.51
C LEU A 201 -2.11 -2.75 -31.34
N LEU A 202 -3.13 -3.21 -32.07
CA LEU A 202 -3.67 -4.57 -31.93
C LEU A 202 -2.66 -5.65 -32.33
N GLY A 203 -1.97 -5.47 -33.47
CA GLY A 203 -0.98 -6.44 -33.97
C GLY A 203 0.23 -6.55 -33.05
N ASN A 204 0.77 -5.41 -32.61
CA ASN A 204 1.87 -5.36 -31.67
C ASN A 204 1.45 -5.89 -30.29
N PHE A 205 0.23 -5.61 -29.84
CA PHE A 205 -0.26 -6.14 -28.56
C PHE A 205 -0.25 -7.67 -28.56
N ALA A 206 -0.83 -8.29 -29.58
CA ALA A 206 -0.85 -9.75 -29.70
C ALA A 206 0.58 -10.34 -29.77
N GLN A 207 1.47 -9.73 -30.57
CA GLN A 207 2.85 -10.18 -30.69
C GLN A 207 3.62 -10.06 -29.37
N LEU A 208 3.54 -8.90 -28.71
CA LEU A 208 4.25 -8.67 -27.46
C LEU A 208 3.70 -9.54 -26.33
N LEU A 209 2.40 -9.81 -26.30
CA LEU A 209 1.80 -10.75 -25.35
C LEU A 209 2.33 -12.17 -25.57
N ALA A 210 2.47 -12.61 -26.82
CA ALA A 210 3.08 -13.90 -27.15
C ALA A 210 4.57 -13.95 -26.75
N ASP A 211 5.33 -12.87 -26.97
CA ASP A 211 6.73 -12.78 -26.53
C ASP A 211 6.89 -12.91 -25.00
N LEU A 212 5.89 -12.43 -24.24
CA LEU A 212 5.90 -12.54 -22.78
C LEU A 212 5.56 -13.95 -22.26
N GLN A 213 5.19 -14.92 -23.11
CA GLN A 213 5.01 -16.31 -22.66
C GLN A 213 6.30 -16.90 -22.07
N THR A 214 7.46 -16.49 -22.57
CA THR A 214 8.78 -16.87 -22.04
C THR A 214 9.40 -15.81 -21.12
N GLY A 215 8.64 -14.78 -20.74
CA GLY A 215 9.16 -13.62 -20.01
C GLY A 215 9.78 -13.98 -18.66
N ARG A 216 9.18 -14.93 -17.93
CA ARG A 216 9.75 -15.45 -16.66
C ARG A 216 11.18 -15.97 -16.83
N GLN A 217 11.43 -16.75 -17.88
CA GLN A 217 12.75 -17.33 -18.14
C GLN A 217 13.76 -16.23 -18.50
N ALA A 218 13.34 -15.21 -19.26
CA ALA A 218 14.18 -14.06 -19.56
C ALA A 218 14.60 -13.30 -18.29
N LEU A 219 13.67 -13.10 -17.34
CA LEU A 219 13.97 -12.41 -16.08
C LEU A 219 14.84 -13.24 -15.14
N LEU A 220 14.64 -14.56 -15.07
CA LEU A 220 15.53 -15.46 -14.31
C LEU A 220 16.96 -15.46 -14.88
N ASN A 221 17.11 -15.22 -16.18
CA ASN A 221 18.41 -15.14 -16.87
C ASN A 221 19.00 -13.72 -16.93
N ALA A 222 18.45 -12.75 -16.18
CA ALA A 222 18.85 -11.34 -16.26
C ALA A 222 20.33 -11.07 -15.97
N GLY A 223 21.00 -11.96 -15.20
CA GLY A 223 22.44 -11.88 -14.95
C GLY A 223 23.29 -12.16 -16.19
N ASN A 224 22.83 -13.04 -17.08
CA ASN A 224 23.55 -13.44 -18.29
C ASN A 224 23.10 -12.66 -19.53
N ASP A 225 21.80 -12.36 -19.63
CA ASP A 225 21.23 -11.57 -20.73
C ASP A 225 20.37 -10.41 -20.19
N PRO A 226 21.03 -9.34 -19.69
CA PRO A 226 20.32 -8.20 -19.15
C PRO A 226 19.52 -7.43 -20.21
N ALA A 227 19.92 -7.47 -21.49
CA ALA A 227 19.24 -6.73 -22.54
C ALA A 227 17.84 -7.31 -22.81
N THR A 228 17.74 -8.63 -22.93
CA THR A 228 16.46 -9.33 -23.11
C THR A 228 15.56 -9.17 -21.88
N ALA A 229 16.13 -9.25 -20.67
CA ALA A 229 15.37 -9.03 -19.43
C ALA A 229 14.79 -7.60 -19.35
N MET A 230 15.58 -6.58 -19.67
CA MET A 230 15.10 -5.19 -19.69
C MET A 230 14.01 -4.99 -20.75
N LEU A 231 14.21 -5.50 -21.97
CA LEU A 231 13.19 -5.41 -23.03
C LEU A 231 11.88 -6.11 -22.62
N THR A 232 11.96 -7.26 -21.95
CA THR A 232 10.81 -7.97 -21.40
C THR A 232 10.01 -7.08 -20.43
N CYS A 233 10.69 -6.33 -19.56
CA CYS A 233 10.03 -5.42 -18.64
C CYS A 233 9.38 -4.22 -19.35
N LEU A 234 10.04 -3.65 -20.37
CA LEU A 234 9.47 -2.55 -21.17
C LEU A 234 8.20 -2.99 -21.91
N LYS A 235 8.19 -4.21 -22.45
CA LYS A 235 6.99 -4.83 -23.08
C LYS A 235 5.86 -4.99 -22.06
N TYR A 236 6.17 -5.49 -20.86
CA TYR A 236 5.19 -5.65 -19.79
C TYR A 236 4.53 -4.32 -19.41
N ILE A 237 5.31 -3.27 -19.15
CA ILE A 237 4.77 -1.93 -18.80
C ILE A 237 3.86 -1.42 -19.91
N TRP A 238 4.28 -1.54 -21.17
CA TRP A 238 3.49 -1.10 -22.31
C TRP A 238 2.17 -1.86 -22.40
N LEU A 239 2.20 -3.20 -22.30
CA LEU A 239 1.00 -4.04 -22.33
C LEU A 239 0.02 -3.64 -21.23
N VAL A 240 0.47 -3.59 -19.96
CA VAL A 240 -0.37 -3.22 -18.81
C VAL A 240 -1.07 -1.89 -19.07
N ASN A 241 -0.35 -0.90 -19.58
CA ASN A 241 -0.88 0.45 -19.78
C ASN A 241 -1.89 0.56 -20.95
N ARG A 242 -1.92 -0.43 -21.84
CA ARG A 242 -2.90 -0.54 -22.94
C ARG A 242 -4.00 -1.58 -22.64
N CYS A 243 -4.06 -2.17 -21.45
CA CYS A 243 -5.10 -3.14 -21.10
C CYS A 243 -6.43 -2.49 -20.66
N VAL A 244 -7.52 -3.27 -20.72
CA VAL A 244 -8.85 -2.87 -20.21
C VAL A 244 -8.89 -2.89 -18.67
N HIS A 245 -8.47 -4.00 -18.04
CA HIS A 245 -8.61 -4.23 -16.59
C HIS A 245 -7.28 -4.55 -15.87
N GLY A 246 -6.14 -4.22 -16.50
CA GLY A 246 -4.81 -4.60 -16.02
C GLY A 246 -4.44 -5.99 -16.51
N THR A 247 -3.40 -6.60 -15.91
CA THR A 247 -2.89 -7.91 -16.32
C THR A 247 -2.91 -8.89 -15.15
N LYS A 248 -3.14 -10.17 -15.43
CA LYS A 248 -2.97 -11.29 -14.49
C LYS A 248 -1.82 -12.18 -14.94
N LEU A 249 -1.33 -13.02 -14.03
CA LEU A 249 -0.42 -14.12 -14.38
C LEU A 249 -1.21 -15.44 -14.36
N ASN A 250 -1.03 -16.28 -15.37
CA ASN A 250 -1.57 -17.64 -15.37
C ASN A 250 -0.68 -18.59 -14.56
N SER A 251 -1.07 -19.87 -14.48
CA SER A 251 -0.33 -20.93 -13.76
C SER A 251 1.12 -21.13 -14.21
N THR A 252 1.47 -20.76 -15.45
CA THR A 252 2.85 -20.82 -15.95
C THR A 252 3.65 -19.56 -15.64
N GLY A 253 3.01 -18.53 -15.08
CA GLY A 253 3.58 -17.20 -14.86
C GLY A 253 3.59 -16.32 -16.11
N ALA A 254 2.88 -16.69 -17.17
CA ALA A 254 2.74 -15.85 -18.35
C ALA A 254 1.64 -14.80 -18.15
N VAL A 255 1.78 -13.67 -18.85
CA VAL A 255 0.84 -12.55 -18.78
C VAL A 255 -0.45 -12.90 -19.50
N VAL A 256 -1.58 -12.63 -18.86
CA VAL A 256 -2.93 -12.64 -19.44
C VAL A 256 -3.46 -11.21 -19.45
N ALA A 257 -3.88 -10.75 -20.62
CA ALA A 257 -4.14 -9.35 -20.89
C ALA A 257 -5.06 -9.17 -22.10
N THR A 258 -5.98 -8.20 -22.02
CA THR A 258 -6.88 -7.82 -23.13
C THR A 258 -6.59 -6.38 -23.53
N CYS A 259 -6.33 -6.16 -24.82
CA CYS A 259 -6.06 -4.83 -25.36
C CYS A 259 -7.31 -3.95 -25.27
N LYS A 260 -7.14 -2.73 -24.78
CA LYS A 260 -8.13 -1.66 -24.89
C LYS A 260 -7.92 -0.93 -26.20
N ASP A 261 -8.97 -0.85 -27.02
CA ASP A 261 -8.93 -0.02 -28.22
C ASP A 261 -8.78 1.46 -27.84
N ARG A 262 -7.92 2.17 -28.57
CA ARG A 262 -7.51 3.56 -28.25
C ARG A 262 -7.21 4.32 -29.54
N THR A 263 -7.66 5.56 -29.57
CA THR A 263 -7.31 6.52 -30.62
C THR A 263 -5.84 6.96 -30.51
N ALA A 264 -5.31 7.53 -31.59
CA ALA A 264 -3.94 8.06 -31.62
C ALA A 264 -3.71 9.18 -30.57
N ASP A 265 -4.73 10.00 -30.32
CA ASP A 265 -4.67 11.07 -29.32
C ASP A 265 -4.66 10.51 -27.90
N GLU A 266 -5.47 9.48 -27.62
CA GLU A 266 -5.44 8.79 -26.32
C GLU A 266 -4.10 8.11 -26.05
N LEU A 267 -3.49 7.49 -27.07
CA LEU A 267 -2.15 6.90 -26.96
C LEU A 267 -1.08 7.99 -26.73
N THR A 268 -1.23 9.16 -27.35
CA THR A 268 -0.35 10.31 -27.11
C THR A 268 -0.48 10.85 -25.69
N ALA A 269 -1.70 11.05 -25.22
CA ALA A 269 -1.97 11.46 -23.85
C ALA A 269 -1.44 10.44 -22.83
N LEU A 270 -1.62 9.14 -23.11
CA LEU A 270 -1.08 8.06 -22.29
C LEU A 270 0.44 8.14 -22.20
N ARG A 271 1.16 8.26 -23.33
CA ARG A 271 2.63 8.40 -23.33
C ARG A 271 3.11 9.62 -22.53
N THR A 272 2.39 10.73 -22.57
CA THR A 272 2.70 11.91 -21.74
C THR A 272 2.54 11.60 -20.24
N GLN A 273 1.48 10.89 -19.85
CA GLN A 273 1.30 10.46 -18.46
C GLN A 273 2.39 9.48 -18.02
N GLU A 274 2.75 8.54 -18.89
CA GLU A 274 3.82 7.57 -18.66
C GLU A 274 5.17 8.25 -18.47
N GLN A 275 5.47 9.27 -19.28
CA GLN A 275 6.70 10.06 -19.14
C GLN A 275 6.83 10.60 -17.71
N THR A 276 5.80 11.26 -17.19
CA THR A 276 5.83 11.85 -15.85
C THR A 276 5.86 10.78 -14.76
N ARG A 277 5.02 9.76 -14.84
CA ARG A 277 4.88 8.76 -13.78
C ARG A 277 6.07 7.81 -13.71
N LEU A 278 6.55 7.32 -14.86
CA LEU A 278 7.73 6.46 -14.91
C LEU A 278 8.99 7.22 -14.48
N ALA A 279 9.11 8.51 -14.82
CA ALA A 279 10.19 9.34 -14.31
C ALA A 279 10.17 9.43 -12.79
N ALA A 280 9.00 9.76 -12.20
CA ALA A 280 8.85 9.88 -10.75
C ALA A 280 9.18 8.58 -9.99
N VAL A 281 8.72 7.43 -10.49
CA VAL A 281 9.02 6.13 -9.88
C VAL A 281 10.50 5.79 -10.02
N ARG A 282 11.07 5.97 -11.21
CA ARG A 282 12.49 5.72 -11.47
C ARG A 282 13.37 6.60 -10.57
N ASP A 283 13.04 7.87 -10.41
CA ASP A 283 13.79 8.79 -9.54
C ASP A 283 13.78 8.27 -8.09
N LYS A 284 12.62 7.86 -7.57
CA LYS A 284 12.51 7.28 -6.22
C LYS A 284 13.32 5.99 -6.04
N VAL A 285 13.31 5.13 -7.05
CA VAL A 285 14.08 3.87 -7.08
C VAL A 285 15.58 4.13 -7.07
N GLN A 286 16.04 5.27 -7.60
CA GLN A 286 17.46 5.67 -7.59
C GLN A 286 17.86 6.35 -6.28
N GLU A 287 16.93 7.03 -5.60
CA GLU A 287 17.18 7.80 -4.38
C GLU A 287 17.33 6.92 -3.12
N VAL A 288 16.70 5.75 -3.09
CA VAL A 288 16.58 4.92 -1.88
C VAL A 288 17.34 3.61 -2.06
N ALA A 289 17.99 3.15 -0.99
CA ALA A 289 18.55 1.80 -0.95
C ALA A 289 17.41 0.79 -0.96
N ILE A 290 17.27 0.06 -2.07
CA ILE A 290 16.26 -0.99 -2.24
C ILE A 290 16.88 -2.38 -2.39
N ASP A 291 16.21 -3.39 -1.84
CA ASP A 291 16.41 -4.82 -2.04
C ASP A 291 15.08 -5.46 -2.46
N PHE A 292 14.82 -5.53 -3.76
CA PHE A 292 13.57 -6.02 -4.33
C PHE A 292 13.80 -7.35 -5.03
N GLU A 293 13.04 -8.37 -4.68
CA GLU A 293 13.21 -9.72 -5.22
C GLU A 293 11.87 -10.38 -5.57
N CYS A 294 11.89 -11.24 -6.59
CA CYS A 294 10.75 -12.09 -6.91
C CYS A 294 10.70 -13.21 -5.88
N ARG A 295 9.93 -13.02 -4.82
CA ARG A 295 10.01 -13.82 -3.60
C ARG A 295 8.66 -13.93 -2.90
N ASP A 296 8.39 -15.11 -2.35
CA ASP A 296 7.25 -15.37 -1.47
C ASP A 296 7.25 -14.44 -0.25
N PHE A 297 6.06 -14.04 0.18
CA PHE A 297 5.88 -13.11 1.28
C PHE A 297 6.56 -13.58 2.58
N ARG A 298 6.53 -14.88 2.91
CA ARG A 298 7.17 -15.44 4.12
C ARG A 298 8.66 -15.23 4.09
N ARG A 299 9.28 -15.55 2.95
CA ARG A 299 10.73 -15.37 2.73
C ARG A 299 11.14 -13.90 2.72
N THR A 300 10.22 -13.00 2.46
CA THR A 300 10.47 -11.55 2.57
C THR A 300 10.36 -11.10 4.04
N CYS A 301 9.36 -11.60 4.76
CA CYS A 301 9.20 -11.38 6.20
C CYS A 301 10.38 -11.93 7.01
N GLU A 302 10.98 -13.06 6.62
CA GLU A 302 12.19 -13.64 7.25
C GLU A 302 13.41 -12.70 7.23
N LEU A 303 13.42 -11.66 6.36
CA LEU A 303 14.49 -10.66 6.35
C LEU A 303 14.32 -9.56 7.40
N ALA A 304 13.13 -9.45 8.00
CA ALA A 304 12.83 -8.43 8.99
C ALA A 304 13.55 -8.75 10.31
N ASP A 305 14.03 -7.70 10.97
CA ASP A 305 14.51 -7.79 12.35
C ASP A 305 13.71 -6.84 13.25
N ARG A 306 13.93 -6.95 14.56
CA ARG A 306 13.23 -6.13 15.58
C ARG A 306 13.32 -4.63 15.37
N THR A 307 14.20 -4.11 14.50
CA THR A 307 14.32 -2.68 14.19
C THR A 307 13.46 -2.24 13.00
N ASP A 308 12.84 -3.18 12.30
CA ASP A 308 12.11 -2.91 11.06
C ASP A 308 10.61 -2.71 11.27
N ILE A 309 9.96 -2.26 10.19
CA ILE A 309 8.52 -2.20 10.04
C ILE A 309 8.14 -3.05 8.82
N VAL A 310 7.23 -3.99 9.01
CA VAL A 310 6.63 -4.78 7.94
C VAL A 310 5.26 -4.19 7.60
N PHE A 311 5.00 -3.85 6.34
CA PHE A 311 3.69 -3.42 5.86
C PHE A 311 3.09 -4.50 4.97
N MET A 312 2.06 -5.19 5.45
CA MET A 312 1.42 -6.30 4.76
C MET A 312 0.11 -5.84 4.10
N ASP A 313 0.18 -5.46 2.83
CA ASP A 313 -0.97 -5.21 1.96
C ASP A 313 -1.39 -6.53 1.27
N CYS A 314 -2.01 -7.41 2.06
CA CYS A 314 -2.24 -8.80 1.66
C CYS A 314 -3.30 -8.89 0.55
N PRO A 315 -3.29 -9.96 -0.27
CA PRO A 315 -4.48 -10.38 -1.01
C PRO A 315 -5.68 -10.56 -0.06
N PHE A 316 -6.81 -9.94 -0.41
CA PHE A 316 -8.00 -9.96 0.45
C PHE A 316 -8.89 -11.18 0.16
N PRO A 317 -9.50 -11.79 1.19
CA PRO A 317 -10.61 -12.71 0.99
C PRO A 317 -11.85 -11.94 0.49
N VAL A 318 -12.97 -12.62 0.25
CA VAL A 318 -14.26 -11.98 -0.01
C VAL A 318 -14.69 -11.20 1.23
N PHE A 319 -15.19 -9.99 1.03
CA PHE A 319 -15.75 -9.20 2.12
C PHE A 319 -17.00 -9.88 2.70
N ASN A 320 -17.08 -9.94 4.02
CA ASN A 320 -18.28 -10.39 4.71
C ASN A 320 -18.49 -9.58 6.01
N ASN A 321 -19.75 -9.31 6.32
CA ASN A 321 -20.17 -8.65 7.57
C ASN A 321 -20.79 -9.64 8.56
N GLY A 322 -20.57 -10.95 8.35
CA GLY A 322 -21.05 -12.01 9.22
C GLY A 322 -20.33 -11.96 10.57
N LEU A 323 -21.09 -11.77 11.65
CA LEU A 323 -20.51 -11.67 12.99
C LEU A 323 -19.88 -13.00 13.42
N VAL A 324 -18.69 -12.88 14.02
CA VAL A 324 -17.94 -14.01 14.57
C VAL A 324 -17.87 -13.83 16.09
N ALA A 325 -18.06 -14.91 16.84
CA ALA A 325 -17.92 -14.85 18.29
C ALA A 325 -16.47 -14.47 18.67
N GLY A 326 -16.31 -13.51 19.57
CA GLY A 326 -14.98 -13.00 19.96
C GLY A 326 -14.02 -14.04 20.55
N ASN A 327 -14.54 -15.19 21.01
CA ASN A 327 -13.78 -16.32 21.54
C ASN A 327 -13.58 -17.48 20.54
N HIS A 328 -13.93 -17.30 19.25
CA HIS A 328 -13.73 -18.32 18.22
C HIS A 328 -12.25 -18.73 18.13
N LEU A 329 -11.94 -20.02 17.93
CA LEU A 329 -10.53 -20.50 17.99
C LEU A 329 -9.68 -20.00 16.82
N ALA A 330 -10.21 -20.05 15.60
CA ALA A 330 -9.56 -19.60 14.37
C ALA A 330 -10.45 -18.56 13.65
N PRO A 331 -10.58 -17.33 14.18
CA PRO A 331 -11.50 -16.34 13.61
C PRO A 331 -11.10 -15.90 12.19
N GLU A 332 -9.81 -15.96 11.84
CA GLU A 332 -9.27 -15.61 10.52
C GLU A 332 -9.71 -16.54 9.38
N THR A 333 -10.22 -17.74 9.71
CA THR A 333 -10.73 -18.68 8.68
C THR A 333 -12.21 -18.49 8.38
N VAL A 334 -12.94 -17.68 9.18
CA VAL A 334 -14.39 -17.53 9.07
C VAL A 334 -14.76 -16.52 7.99
N GLY A 335 -15.49 -16.96 6.97
CA GLY A 335 -15.89 -16.13 5.83
C GLY A 335 -14.73 -15.70 4.93
N SER A 336 -13.60 -16.42 5.01
CA SER A 336 -12.40 -16.15 4.22
C SER A 336 -12.37 -16.93 2.89
N ALA A 337 -13.52 -16.99 2.21
CA ALA A 337 -13.55 -17.42 0.81
C ALA A 337 -12.69 -16.45 -0.02
N THR A 338 -12.13 -16.90 -1.12
CA THR A 338 -11.05 -16.18 -1.79
C THR A 338 -11.60 -15.18 -2.79
N ALA A 339 -11.19 -13.91 -2.70
CA ALA A 339 -11.58 -12.92 -3.70
C ALA A 339 -10.54 -12.78 -4.82
N ASN A 340 -9.27 -13.08 -4.53
CA ASN A 340 -8.14 -12.96 -5.46
C ASN A 340 -7.03 -13.97 -5.11
N THR A 341 -6.31 -14.45 -6.12
CA THR A 341 -5.21 -15.41 -5.96
C THR A 341 -3.87 -14.70 -5.68
N TYR A 342 -3.10 -15.17 -4.69
CA TYR A 342 -1.69 -14.76 -4.52
C TYR A 342 -0.79 -15.61 -5.43
N GLY A 343 -0.35 -15.04 -6.55
CA GLY A 343 0.35 -15.84 -7.56
C GLY A 343 -0.63 -16.71 -8.34
N THR A 344 -0.56 -18.05 -8.19
CA THR A 344 -1.34 -19.01 -8.98
C THR A 344 -2.02 -20.04 -8.07
N GLY A 345 -3.23 -19.75 -7.58
CA GLY A 345 -3.95 -20.66 -6.68
C GLY A 345 -5.02 -20.00 -5.82
N ASP A 346 -6.03 -20.81 -5.44
CA ASP A 346 -7.11 -20.46 -4.53
C ASP A 346 -6.71 -20.74 -3.07
N ASP A 347 -6.00 -19.80 -2.43
CA ASP A 347 -5.42 -20.09 -1.11
C ASP A 347 -6.33 -19.65 0.07
N GLY A 348 -7.45 -18.97 -0.19
CA GLY A 348 -8.56 -18.66 0.74
C GLY A 348 -8.24 -18.50 2.23
N ALA A 349 -8.93 -19.30 3.05
CA ALA A 349 -8.85 -19.26 4.50
C ALA A 349 -7.49 -19.74 5.03
N GLU A 350 -6.83 -20.68 4.34
CA GLU A 350 -5.51 -21.17 4.71
C GLU A 350 -4.46 -20.05 4.58
N PHE A 351 -4.52 -19.28 3.51
CA PHE A 351 -3.64 -18.15 3.29
C PHE A 351 -3.77 -17.08 4.36
N GLN A 352 -5.02 -16.71 4.71
CA GLN A 352 -5.26 -15.74 5.78
C GLN A 352 -4.73 -16.25 7.13
N LYS A 353 -4.85 -17.55 7.40
CA LYS A 353 -4.23 -18.18 8.57
C LYS A 353 -2.71 -18.04 8.55
N VAL A 354 -2.05 -18.37 7.44
CA VAL A 354 -0.59 -18.24 7.32
C VAL A 354 -0.15 -16.78 7.48
N ILE A 355 -0.88 -15.80 6.93
CA ILE A 355 -0.61 -14.37 7.14
C ILE A 355 -0.66 -14.01 8.64
N VAL A 356 -1.70 -14.46 9.34
CA VAL A 356 -1.87 -14.21 10.78
C VAL A 356 -0.77 -14.89 11.60
N ASP A 357 -0.38 -16.10 11.24
CA ASP A 357 0.68 -16.85 11.90
C ASP A 357 2.04 -16.17 11.73
N VAL A 358 2.39 -15.75 10.51
CA VAL A 358 3.62 -14.99 10.24
C VAL A 358 3.62 -13.65 10.97
N ALA A 359 2.50 -12.92 10.97
CA ALA A 359 2.39 -11.66 11.70
C ALA A 359 2.56 -11.86 13.22
N ARG A 360 2.07 -12.97 13.78
CA ARG A 360 2.27 -13.32 15.19
C ARG A 360 3.74 -13.51 15.50
N GLU A 361 4.44 -14.34 14.72
CA GLU A 361 5.87 -14.61 14.90
C GLU A 361 6.68 -13.31 14.85
N LEU A 362 6.46 -12.48 13.83
CA LEU A 362 7.11 -11.17 13.69
C LEU A 362 6.90 -10.28 14.92
N VAL A 363 5.66 -10.17 15.40
CA VAL A 363 5.32 -9.34 16.57
C VAL A 363 5.98 -9.89 17.83
N GLU A 364 5.98 -11.20 18.05
CA GLU A 364 6.65 -11.86 19.18
C GLU A 364 8.17 -11.64 19.17
N GLU A 365 8.79 -11.59 17.99
CA GLU A 365 10.22 -11.29 17.79
C GLU A 365 10.57 -9.79 17.92
N GLY A 366 9.58 -8.92 18.13
CA GLY A 366 9.78 -7.48 18.32
C GLY A 366 9.71 -6.65 17.03
N VAL A 367 9.35 -7.26 15.90
CA VAL A 367 9.10 -6.57 14.64
C VAL A 367 7.76 -5.84 14.71
N THR A 368 7.71 -4.62 14.19
CA THR A 368 6.45 -3.87 14.08
C THR A 368 5.75 -4.22 12.78
N VAL A 369 4.45 -4.51 12.82
CA VAL A 369 3.67 -4.87 11.62
C VAL A 369 2.51 -3.90 11.43
N LEU A 370 2.29 -3.42 10.20
CA LEU A 370 1.02 -2.84 9.76
C LEU A 370 0.33 -3.82 8.82
N LEU A 371 -0.92 -4.17 9.11
CA LEU A 371 -1.71 -5.11 8.31
C LEU A 371 -2.91 -4.40 7.69
N CYS A 372 -3.06 -4.52 6.39
CA CYS A 372 -4.24 -4.08 5.67
C CYS A 372 -5.07 -5.29 5.20
N ASN A 373 -6.39 -5.24 5.39
CA ASN A 373 -7.31 -6.25 4.88
C ASN A 373 -8.74 -5.72 4.78
N PHE A 374 -9.69 -6.53 4.32
CA PHE A 374 -11.10 -6.27 4.61
C PHE A 374 -11.39 -6.34 6.11
N ALA A 375 -12.35 -5.53 6.56
CA ALA A 375 -12.78 -5.45 7.95
C ALA A 375 -13.75 -6.58 8.35
N ASN A 376 -13.55 -7.78 7.79
CA ASN A 376 -14.33 -8.96 8.15
C ASN A 376 -14.22 -9.21 9.66
N PRO A 377 -15.33 -9.46 10.40
CA PRO A 377 -15.28 -9.60 11.86
C PRO A 377 -14.27 -10.64 12.37
N GLY A 378 -14.12 -11.75 11.63
CA GLY A 378 -13.11 -12.77 11.91
C GLY A 378 -11.67 -12.23 11.86
N LEU A 379 -11.32 -11.49 10.80
CA LEU A 379 -9.99 -10.89 10.65
C LEU A 379 -9.73 -9.78 11.67
N VAL A 380 -10.73 -8.94 11.96
CA VAL A 380 -10.62 -7.90 12.99
C VAL A 380 -10.29 -8.54 14.34
N HIS A 381 -11.00 -9.61 14.73
CA HIS A 381 -10.67 -10.34 15.95
C HIS A 381 -9.29 -11.01 15.91
N ALA A 382 -8.94 -11.64 14.79
CA ALA A 382 -7.63 -12.27 14.63
C ALA A 382 -6.50 -11.25 14.85
N TYR A 383 -6.60 -10.08 14.22
CA TYR A 383 -5.57 -9.04 14.31
C TYR A 383 -5.54 -8.37 15.68
N GLN A 384 -6.70 -8.15 16.32
CA GLN A 384 -6.76 -7.65 17.70
C GLN A 384 -6.03 -8.56 18.69
N ARG A 385 -6.08 -9.88 18.49
CA ARG A 385 -5.35 -10.85 19.34
C ARG A 385 -3.84 -10.78 19.19
N LEU A 386 -3.35 -10.20 18.09
CA LEU A 386 -1.92 -9.98 17.86
C LEU A 386 -1.41 -8.71 18.56
N VAL A 387 -2.29 -7.83 19.04
CA VAL A 387 -1.88 -6.61 19.75
C VAL A 387 -1.40 -6.97 21.15
N GLY A 388 -0.07 -7.04 21.32
CA GLY A 388 0.60 -7.34 22.59
C GLY A 388 0.89 -6.11 23.46
N ASN A 389 2.00 -6.17 24.22
CA ASN A 389 2.54 -5.08 25.05
C ASN A 389 1.60 -4.54 26.14
N ASN A 390 0.85 -5.43 26.82
CA ASN A 390 -0.05 -5.08 27.93
C ASN A 390 -1.15 -4.07 27.57
N VAL A 391 -1.52 -3.98 26.29
CA VAL A 391 -2.69 -3.20 25.87
C VAL A 391 -3.94 -3.81 26.49
N THR A 392 -4.71 -2.99 27.21
CA THR A 392 -5.95 -3.45 27.85
C THR A 392 -7.03 -3.73 26.80
N ALA A 393 -7.95 -4.63 27.10
CA ALA A 393 -9.02 -5.03 26.18
C ALA A 393 -9.81 -3.82 25.63
N GLY A 394 -10.08 -2.80 26.46
CA GLY A 394 -10.78 -1.58 26.04
C GLY A 394 -9.99 -0.68 25.09
N ASN A 395 -8.67 -0.84 25.01
CA ASN A 395 -7.79 -0.06 24.15
C ASN A 395 -7.44 -0.76 22.83
N LEU A 396 -7.70 -2.08 22.70
CA LEU A 396 -7.43 -2.84 21.47
C LEU A 396 -8.06 -2.21 20.24
N LYS A 397 -9.27 -1.64 20.37
CA LYS A 397 -9.98 -0.99 19.27
C LYS A 397 -9.27 0.20 18.65
N TYR A 398 -8.34 0.83 19.36
CA TYR A 398 -7.60 1.98 18.84
C TYR A 398 -6.46 1.58 17.90
N HIS A 399 -6.10 0.29 17.88
CA HIS A 399 -5.05 -0.23 16.99
C HIS A 399 -5.57 -0.62 15.61
N THR A 400 -6.88 -0.80 15.44
CA THR A 400 -7.52 -1.18 14.18
C THR A 400 -8.38 -0.04 13.66
N PHE A 401 -8.09 0.44 12.45
CA PHE A 401 -8.80 1.53 11.80
C PHE A 401 -9.67 1.01 10.66
N THR A 402 -10.99 1.15 10.75
CA THR A 402 -11.93 0.68 9.72
C THR A 402 -12.30 1.81 8.78
N TYR A 403 -12.46 1.54 7.49
CA TYR A 403 -12.85 2.54 6.50
C TYR A 403 -13.60 1.92 5.33
N ARG A 404 -14.32 2.76 4.58
CA ARG A 404 -15.03 2.32 3.38
C ARG A 404 -14.05 1.96 2.25
N SER A 405 -14.42 0.95 1.46
CA SER A 405 -13.77 0.63 0.20
C SER A 405 -13.61 1.84 -0.73
N PRO A 406 -12.40 2.08 -1.29
CA PRO A 406 -12.21 3.06 -2.34
C PRO A 406 -12.77 2.60 -3.70
N ALA A 407 -13.23 1.35 -3.80
CA ALA A 407 -13.76 0.76 -5.03
C ALA A 407 -15.27 0.50 -4.99
N THR A 408 -15.85 0.24 -3.82
CA THR A 408 -17.23 -0.22 -3.67
C THR A 408 -18.01 0.54 -2.58
N THR A 409 -19.33 0.38 -2.55
CA THR A 409 -20.24 0.86 -1.49
C THR A 409 -20.58 -0.22 -0.46
N SER A 410 -20.26 -1.49 -0.77
CA SER A 410 -20.67 -2.70 -0.06
C SER A 410 -19.54 -3.38 0.71
N GLU A 411 -18.35 -2.79 0.79
CA GLU A 411 -17.20 -3.38 1.49
C GLU A 411 -16.51 -2.40 2.42
N ALA A 412 -16.03 -2.93 3.55
CA ALA A 412 -15.23 -2.22 4.53
C ALA A 412 -13.83 -2.82 4.62
N TYR A 413 -12.83 -1.96 4.79
CA TYR A 413 -11.43 -2.27 4.96
C TYR A 413 -10.97 -1.95 6.39
N GLN A 414 -9.86 -2.56 6.79
CA GLN A 414 -9.15 -2.26 8.03
C GLN A 414 -7.67 -2.03 7.78
N LEU A 415 -7.07 -1.15 8.58
CA LEU A 415 -5.62 -1.02 8.75
C LEU A 415 -5.32 -1.21 10.24
N THR A 416 -4.52 -2.21 10.59
CA THR A 416 -4.17 -2.52 11.98
C THR A 416 -2.69 -2.28 12.24
N VAL A 417 -2.38 -1.56 13.32
CA VAL A 417 -1.01 -1.36 13.82
C VAL A 417 -0.72 -2.37 14.93
N LEU A 418 0.19 -3.31 14.66
CA LEU A 418 0.66 -4.33 15.59
C LEU A 418 2.06 -3.94 16.10
N PRO A 419 2.17 -3.46 17.35
CA PRO A 419 3.46 -3.15 17.93
C PRO A 419 4.22 -4.43 18.25
N GLY A 420 5.44 -4.59 17.77
CA GLY A 420 6.30 -5.71 18.18
C GLY A 420 6.59 -5.67 19.69
N ALA A 421 6.88 -6.83 20.27
CA ALA A 421 7.30 -6.97 21.66
C ALA A 421 8.42 -5.97 22.01
N GLY A 422 8.22 -5.19 23.08
CA GLY A 422 9.21 -4.21 23.54
C GLY A 422 9.27 -2.90 22.76
N ASN A 423 8.26 -2.58 21.94
CA ASN A 423 8.11 -1.28 21.25
C ASN A 423 7.06 -0.38 21.95
N PRO A 424 7.37 0.23 23.11
CA PRO A 424 6.39 1.01 23.87
C PRO A 424 5.96 2.29 23.13
N THR A 425 6.84 2.92 22.36
CA THR A 425 6.47 4.14 21.62
C THR A 425 5.54 3.81 20.47
N VAL A 426 5.80 2.73 19.74
CA VAL A 426 4.87 2.23 18.70
C VAL A 426 3.53 1.86 19.32
N THR A 427 3.53 1.22 20.49
CA THR A 427 2.30 0.86 21.22
C THR A 427 1.43 2.09 21.53
N ALA A 428 2.03 3.25 21.83
CA ALA A 428 1.31 4.50 22.07
C ALA A 428 0.94 5.28 20.80
N SER A 429 1.45 4.90 19.63
CA SER A 429 1.28 5.66 18.38
C SER A 429 -0.16 5.79 17.86
N PRO A 430 -1.10 4.83 18.05
CA PRO A 430 -2.44 4.93 17.47
C PRO A 430 -3.24 6.16 17.94
N GLN A 431 -3.07 6.56 19.20
CA GLN A 431 -3.71 7.77 19.72
C GLN A 431 -3.20 9.04 19.00
N ARG A 432 -1.89 9.09 18.69
CA ARG A 432 -1.30 10.20 17.94
C ARG A 432 -1.78 10.24 16.49
N ILE A 433 -1.89 9.07 15.86
CA ILE A 433 -2.44 8.93 14.49
C ILE A 433 -3.85 9.55 14.43
N LEU A 434 -4.73 9.18 15.36
CA LEU A 434 -6.09 9.72 15.42
C LEU A 434 -6.13 11.23 15.72
N ALA A 435 -5.26 11.72 16.60
CA ALA A 435 -5.18 13.15 16.91
C ALA A 435 -4.74 13.98 15.69
N ASP A 436 -3.76 13.50 14.92
CA ASP A 436 -3.31 14.18 13.71
C ASP A 436 -4.32 14.07 12.57
N TRP A 437 -4.98 12.92 12.41
CA TRP A 437 -6.06 12.74 11.46
C TRP A 437 -7.12 13.84 11.61
N ARG A 438 -7.56 14.11 12.85
CA ARG A 438 -8.49 15.20 13.15
C ARG A 438 -7.93 16.57 12.82
N ARG A 439 -6.66 16.83 13.16
CA ARG A 439 -6.00 18.10 12.87
C ARG A 439 -5.98 18.41 11.37
N HIS A 440 -5.88 17.39 10.53
CA HIS A 440 -5.86 17.52 9.07
C HIS A 440 -7.24 17.44 8.40
N GLY A 441 -8.32 17.64 9.19
CA GLY A 441 -9.68 17.69 8.66
C GLY A 441 -10.36 16.33 8.51
N GLY A 442 -9.74 15.27 9.07
CA GLY A 442 -10.38 13.98 9.33
C GLY A 442 -11.60 14.10 10.24
N ASP A 443 -12.34 13.01 10.39
CA ASP A 443 -13.51 12.88 11.24
C ASP A 443 -13.19 12.47 12.69
N ASP A 444 -14.08 12.82 13.63
CA ASP A 444 -13.89 12.50 15.05
C ASP A 444 -14.49 11.13 15.42
N VAL A 445 -13.60 10.14 15.44
CA VAL A 445 -13.92 8.76 15.83
C VAL A 445 -14.29 8.61 17.32
N ALA A 446 -13.76 9.46 18.21
CA ALA A 446 -13.98 9.31 19.66
C ALA A 446 -15.25 10.00 20.14
N ALA A 447 -15.72 11.02 19.42
CA ALA A 447 -16.99 11.69 19.72
C ALA A 447 -18.21 10.87 19.22
N GLY A 448 -17.99 9.76 18.51
CA GLY A 448 -19.08 9.02 17.86
C GLY A 448 -19.77 9.83 16.76
N GLU A 449 -19.21 10.97 16.37
CA GLU A 449 -19.74 11.90 15.36
C GLU A 449 -20.05 11.18 14.05
N PHE A 450 -19.25 10.15 13.75
CA PHE A 450 -19.40 9.31 12.58
C PHE A 450 -20.64 8.40 12.62
N PHE A 451 -21.01 7.90 13.80
CA PHE A 451 -22.14 6.98 13.96
C PHE A 451 -23.40 7.64 14.51
N ALA A 452 -23.36 8.95 14.72
CA ALA A 452 -24.55 9.71 15.07
C ALA A 452 -25.58 9.56 13.96
N SER A 453 -26.75 9.00 14.31
CA SER A 453 -27.88 8.86 13.40
C SER A 453 -28.32 10.24 12.92
N ARG A 454 -27.89 10.63 11.71
CA ARG A 454 -28.69 11.55 10.91
C ARG A 454 -29.80 10.72 10.30
N GLU A 455 -31.01 10.89 10.79
CA GLU A 455 -32.20 10.47 10.04
C GLU A 455 -32.08 11.11 8.65
N THR A 456 -31.72 10.28 7.68
CA THR A 456 -31.72 10.66 6.28
C THR A 456 -32.43 9.50 5.63
N GLU A 457 -33.73 9.64 5.43
CA GLU A 457 -34.41 8.86 4.40
C GLU A 457 -33.64 9.14 3.11
N LEU A 458 -33.15 8.08 2.44
CA LEU A 458 -32.55 8.24 1.12
C LEU A 458 -33.57 8.97 0.25
N SER A 459 -33.19 10.15 -0.21
CA SER A 459 -34.00 10.93 -1.13
C SER A 459 -34.23 10.11 -2.40
N ASP A 460 -35.34 10.35 -3.09
CA ASP A 460 -35.63 9.63 -4.34
C ASP A 460 -34.51 9.83 -5.39
N SER A 461 -33.82 10.98 -5.36
CA SER A 461 -32.65 11.23 -6.21
C SER A 461 -31.40 10.43 -5.81
N GLU A 462 -31.22 10.09 -4.53
CA GLU A 462 -30.14 9.21 -4.10
C GLU A 462 -30.43 7.77 -4.50
N ARG A 463 -31.69 7.31 -4.38
CA ARG A 463 -32.10 5.97 -4.87
C ARG A 463 -31.92 5.85 -6.39
N GLU A 464 -32.28 6.88 -7.14
CA GLU A 464 -32.05 6.95 -8.60
C GLU A 464 -30.56 7.05 -8.96
N TYR A 465 -29.72 7.66 -8.13
CA TYR A 465 -28.27 7.71 -8.33
C TYR A 465 -27.59 6.36 -8.04
N HIS A 466 -28.08 5.62 -7.04
CA HIS A 466 -27.54 4.33 -6.64
C HIS A 466 -27.98 3.20 -7.57
N ALA A 467 -29.21 3.22 -8.10
CA ALA A 467 -29.73 2.17 -8.97
C ALA A 467 -28.84 1.81 -10.18
N PRO A 468 -28.31 2.75 -10.99
CA PRO A 468 -27.43 2.41 -12.11
C PRO A 468 -26.03 1.95 -11.66
N HIS A 469 -25.57 2.35 -10.47
CA HIS A 469 -24.30 1.89 -9.89
C HIS A 469 -24.40 0.49 -9.32
N ASP A 470 -25.48 0.20 -8.59
CA ASP A 470 -25.80 -1.13 -8.09
C ASP A 470 -26.03 -2.07 -9.29
N ALA A 471 -26.78 -1.66 -10.32
CA ALA A 471 -26.95 -2.45 -11.55
C ALA A 471 -25.67 -2.56 -12.41
N ALA A 472 -24.70 -1.66 -12.27
CA ALA A 472 -23.38 -1.78 -12.92
C ALA A 472 -22.48 -2.74 -12.15
N GLU A 473 -22.53 -2.74 -10.83
CA GLU A 473 -21.79 -3.68 -9.98
C GLU A 473 -22.40 -5.08 -10.05
N GLU A 474 -23.73 -5.20 -10.10
CA GLU A 474 -24.44 -6.45 -10.34
C GLU A 474 -24.12 -7.00 -11.74
N ARG A 475 -24.04 -6.14 -12.78
CA ARG A 475 -23.53 -6.55 -14.10
C ARG A 475 -22.08 -6.98 -14.03
N ARG A 476 -21.22 -6.29 -13.28
CA ARG A 476 -19.81 -6.66 -13.15
C ARG A 476 -19.62 -7.99 -12.42
N GLN A 477 -20.41 -8.25 -11.39
CA GLN A 477 -20.43 -9.51 -10.64
C GLN A 477 -21.06 -10.66 -11.46
N ASN A 478 -22.05 -10.35 -12.31
CA ASN A 478 -22.64 -11.32 -13.23
C ASN A 478 -21.77 -11.58 -14.48
N GLU A 479 -21.02 -10.59 -14.97
CA GLU A 479 -20.05 -10.72 -16.07
C GLU A 479 -18.73 -11.38 -15.60
N ASP A 480 -18.40 -11.30 -14.31
CA ASP A 480 -17.32 -12.09 -13.70
C ASP A 480 -17.67 -13.59 -13.59
N SER A 481 -18.94 -14.00 -13.77
CA SER A 481 -19.31 -15.43 -13.81
C SER A 481 -18.79 -16.16 -15.06
N ASP A 482 -18.49 -15.42 -16.13
CA ASP A 482 -17.86 -15.97 -17.35
C ASP A 482 -16.32 -16.03 -17.25
N PHE A 483 -15.75 -15.67 -16.09
CA PHE A 483 -14.32 -15.80 -15.79
C PHE A 483 -13.98 -17.01 -14.89
N ASP A 484 -14.99 -17.73 -14.40
CA ASP A 484 -14.85 -18.93 -13.57
C ASP A 484 -14.76 -20.23 -14.39
N ASP A 485 -14.84 -20.16 -15.73
CA ASP A 485 -14.86 -21.33 -16.64
C ASP A 485 -13.57 -21.48 -17.50
N PHE A 486 -12.39 -21.04 -17.02
CA PHE A 486 -11.09 -21.34 -17.68
C PHE A 486 -9.92 -21.66 -16.75
#